data_AF-A0A2H6IXA2-F1
#
_entry.id   AF-A0A2H6IXA2-F1
#
_cell.length_a   1.000
_cell.length_b   1.000
_cell.length_c   1.000
_cell.angle_alpha   90.00
_cell.angle_beta   90.00
_cell.angle_gamma   90.00
#
_symmetry.space_group_name_H-M   'P 1'
#
loop_
_entity.id
_entity.type
_entity.pdbx_description
1 polymer ?
#
loop_
_entity_poly.entity_id
_entity_poly.type
_entity_poly.pdbx_seq_one_letter_code
_entity_poly.pdbx_strand_id
1 'polypeptide(L)'
;MIRRFCFSAPLLLAGIALAGPPAAAGQHAGIPERVDKLHRADAECRDYDAKHMRNARVTAKLAEGKMLYLLPCYTGAYNVVYSVYVFDKRYPDELKRSVFAGFSDDLGWYGKDNLINADFDPKTKTLSAFEKGRGLGDCGSIPKYQWADYGWRLIEYRYWGKCDGTRMPADWPVIYRFKKPRQ
;
A
#
# COMPACT_ATOMS: atom_id res chain seq x y z
N MET A 1 -35.48 57.49 5.16
CA MET A 1 -34.83 56.43 4.35
C MET A 1 -33.61 55.93 5.11
N ILE A 2 -33.68 54.75 5.74
CA ILE A 2 -32.52 54.11 6.37
C ILE A 2 -32.37 52.74 5.69
N ARG A 3 -31.34 52.59 4.85
CA ARG A 3 -31.01 51.34 4.16
C ARG A 3 -30.35 50.38 5.15
N ARG A 4 -31.03 49.27 5.48
CA ARG A 4 -30.42 48.12 6.16
C ARG A 4 -29.46 47.44 5.18
N PHE A 5 -28.17 47.44 5.49
CA PHE A 5 -27.17 46.60 4.83
C PHE A 5 -27.22 45.20 5.45
N CYS A 6 -27.61 44.19 4.66
CA CYS A 6 -27.40 42.79 4.99
C CYS A 6 -25.93 42.44 4.72
N PHE A 7 -25.17 42.16 5.78
CA PHE A 7 -23.87 41.49 5.67
C PHE A 7 -24.11 39.97 5.65
N SER A 8 -23.88 39.33 4.51
CA SER A 8 -23.79 37.87 4.41
C SER A 8 -22.40 37.42 4.84
N ALA A 9 -22.32 36.63 5.91
CA ALA A 9 -21.08 36.00 6.35
C ALA A 9 -20.73 34.81 5.42
N PRO A 10 -19.45 34.61 5.05
CA PRO A 10 -19.05 33.46 4.25
C PRO A 10 -19.02 32.21 5.12
N LEU A 11 -19.67 31.13 4.66
CA LEU A 11 -19.51 29.81 5.25
C LEU A 11 -18.08 29.31 5.01
N LEU A 12 -17.30 29.21 6.08
CA LEU A 12 -16.04 28.47 6.11
C LEU A 12 -16.36 26.97 6.00
N LEU A 13 -16.08 26.38 4.83
CA LEU A 13 -16.02 24.93 4.66
C LEU A 13 -14.79 24.41 5.39
N ALA A 14 -15.00 23.84 6.58
CA ALA A 14 -13.98 23.09 7.29
C ALA A 14 -13.61 21.84 6.47
N GLY A 15 -12.41 21.83 5.89
CA GLY A 15 -11.84 20.66 5.23
C GLY A 15 -11.66 19.54 6.26
N ILE A 16 -12.47 18.49 6.16
CA ILE A 16 -12.29 17.28 6.96
C ILE A 16 -11.05 16.57 6.40
N ALA A 17 -9.92 16.69 7.09
CA ALA A 17 -8.76 15.86 6.85
C ALA A 17 -9.15 14.40 7.12
N LEU A 18 -9.26 13.60 6.07
CA LEU A 18 -9.36 12.15 6.19
C LEU A 18 -8.01 11.63 6.67
N ALA A 19 -7.86 11.52 8.00
CA ALA A 19 -6.78 10.77 8.60
C ALA A 19 -6.90 9.32 8.12
N GLY A 20 -5.89 8.86 7.37
CA GLY A 20 -5.75 7.43 7.08
C GLY A 20 -5.70 6.64 8.39
N PRO A 21 -6.16 5.38 8.41
CA PRO A 21 -6.10 4.57 9.60
C PRO A 21 -4.64 4.50 10.11
N PRO A 22 -4.43 4.47 11.43
CA PRO A 22 -3.10 4.33 11.99
C PRO A 22 -2.53 2.99 11.54
N ALA A 23 -1.35 3.02 10.92
CA ALA A 23 -0.56 1.83 10.62
C ALA A 23 -0.44 0.99 11.91
N ALA A 24 -0.92 -0.25 11.86
CA ALA A 24 -0.85 -1.13 13.02
C ALA A 24 0.62 -1.42 13.33
N ALA A 25 1.09 -0.98 14.50
CA ALA A 25 2.45 -1.19 14.96
C ALA A 25 2.75 -2.69 15.12
N GLY A 26 3.53 -3.25 14.18
CA GLY A 26 4.10 -4.59 14.27
C GLY A 26 5.37 -4.59 15.14
N GLN A 27 5.48 -5.57 16.04
CA GLN A 27 6.63 -5.78 16.93
C GLN A 27 7.84 -6.33 16.16
N HIS A 28 9.06 -5.80 16.41
CA HIS A 28 10.32 -6.16 15.71
C HIS A 28 10.96 -7.48 16.13
N ALA A 29 10.21 -8.39 16.75
CA ALA A 29 10.68 -9.74 17.06
C ALA A 29 10.17 -10.73 15.99
N GLY A 30 11.07 -11.42 15.29
CA GLY A 30 10.74 -12.65 14.55
C GLY A 30 10.75 -12.59 13.02
N ILE A 31 11.66 -11.82 12.39
CA ILE A 31 11.99 -12.01 10.97
C ILE A 31 12.97 -13.20 10.86
N PRO A 32 12.61 -14.31 10.18
CA PRO A 32 13.51 -15.44 9.98
C PRO A 32 14.76 -15.03 9.21
N GLU A 33 15.92 -15.61 9.56
CA GLU A 33 17.20 -15.34 8.91
C GLU A 33 17.11 -15.43 7.38
N ARG A 34 16.37 -16.41 6.86
CA ARG A 34 16.18 -16.57 5.40
C ARG A 34 15.46 -15.38 4.76
N VAL A 35 14.42 -14.85 5.42
CA VAL A 35 13.69 -13.67 4.93
C VAL A 35 14.59 -12.44 5.01
N ASP A 36 15.31 -12.29 6.12
CA ASP A 36 16.23 -11.17 6.33
C ASP A 36 17.39 -11.18 5.32
N LYS A 37 18.02 -12.34 5.12
CA LYS A 37 19.10 -12.54 4.13
C LYS A 37 18.61 -12.26 2.71
N LEU A 38 17.44 -12.78 2.33
CA LEU A 38 16.87 -12.52 1.01
C LEU A 38 16.59 -11.03 0.80
N HIS A 39 16.08 -10.35 1.82
CA HIS A 39 15.79 -8.92 1.74
C HIS A 39 17.06 -8.06 1.66
N ARG A 40 18.10 -8.39 2.45
CA ARG A 40 19.39 -7.69 2.44
C ARG A 40 20.22 -7.94 1.17
N ALA A 41 20.00 -9.07 0.50
CA ALA A 41 20.66 -9.38 -0.76
C ALA A 41 20.15 -8.52 -1.93
N ASP A 42 19.01 -7.84 -1.77
CA ASP A 42 18.49 -6.91 -2.76
C ASP A 42 19.15 -5.53 -2.60
N ALA A 43 19.94 -5.14 -3.61
CA ALA A 43 20.63 -3.85 -3.64
C ALA A 43 19.68 -2.64 -3.60
N GLU A 44 18.42 -2.81 -4.04
CA GLU A 44 17.40 -1.75 -3.95
C GLU A 44 16.99 -1.48 -2.49
N CYS A 45 17.13 -2.46 -1.58
CA CYS A 45 16.73 -2.36 -0.18
C CYS A 45 17.82 -1.74 0.71
N ARG A 46 18.44 -0.67 0.22
CA ARG A 46 19.60 0.02 0.81
C ARG A 46 19.35 0.73 2.15
N ASP A 47 18.12 1.10 2.47
CA ASP A 47 17.79 1.81 3.72
C ASP A 47 17.16 0.88 4.78
N TYR A 48 17.12 -0.43 4.56
CA TYR A 48 16.40 -1.40 5.41
C TYR A 48 16.76 -1.32 6.90
N ASP A 49 18.02 -0.97 7.23
CA ASP A 49 18.50 -0.81 8.60
C ASP A 49 18.35 0.61 9.18
N ALA A 50 17.81 1.55 8.43
CA ALA A 50 17.55 2.88 8.97
C ALA A 50 16.51 2.80 10.11
N LYS A 51 16.68 3.62 11.16
CA LYS A 51 15.80 3.58 12.35
C LYS A 51 14.32 3.75 11.99
N HIS A 52 14.01 4.65 11.06
CA HIS A 52 12.64 4.91 10.62
C HIS A 52 12.06 3.73 9.82
N MET A 53 12.88 2.98 9.08
CA MET A 53 12.46 1.80 8.34
C MET A 53 12.16 0.61 9.23
N ARG A 54 12.94 0.42 10.31
CA ARG A 54 12.66 -0.66 11.27
C ARG A 54 11.21 -0.57 11.76
N ASN A 55 10.77 0.60 12.20
CA ASN A 55 9.42 0.84 12.71
C ASN A 55 8.29 0.64 11.70
N ALA A 56 8.61 0.61 10.41
CA ALA A 56 7.65 0.40 9.33
C ALA A 56 7.53 -1.08 8.92
N ARG A 57 8.30 -2.00 9.52
CA ARG A 57 8.19 -3.45 9.27
C ARG A 57 6.87 -3.97 9.82
N VAL A 58 6.14 -4.74 9.01
CA VAL A 58 4.90 -5.39 9.43
C VAL A 58 5.06 -6.90 9.29
N THR A 59 4.74 -7.62 10.36
CA THR A 59 4.67 -9.08 10.39
C THR A 59 3.28 -9.52 10.82
N ALA A 60 2.71 -10.52 10.16
CA ALA A 60 1.36 -10.99 10.50
C ALA A 60 1.16 -12.46 10.12
N LYS A 61 0.30 -13.17 10.87
CA LYS A 61 -0.12 -14.52 10.51
C LYS A 61 -1.17 -14.47 9.39
N LEU A 62 -0.93 -15.17 8.28
CA LEU A 62 -1.87 -15.30 7.17
C LEU A 62 -2.74 -16.55 7.30
N ALA A 63 -2.12 -17.65 7.70
CA ALA A 63 -2.77 -18.94 7.94
C ALA A 63 -1.90 -19.77 8.88
N GLU A 64 -2.31 -21.01 9.17
CA GLU A 64 -1.42 -21.95 9.83
C GLU A 64 -0.15 -22.17 9.00
N GLY A 65 1.01 -22.05 9.64
CA GLY A 65 2.32 -22.18 8.99
C GLY A 65 2.69 -21.07 8.01
N LYS A 66 1.83 -20.05 7.78
CA LYS A 66 2.08 -18.96 6.84
C LYS A 66 2.14 -17.60 7.51
N MET A 67 3.26 -16.90 7.30
CA MET A 67 3.52 -15.57 7.84
C MET A 67 3.78 -14.57 6.72
N LEU A 68 3.16 -13.39 6.83
CA LEU A 68 3.48 -12.20 6.06
C LEU A 68 4.68 -11.50 6.67
N TYR A 69 5.60 -11.06 5.80
CA TYR A 69 6.62 -10.06 6.09
C TYR A 69 6.54 -8.95 5.06
N LEU A 70 6.03 -7.79 5.47
CA LEU A 70 6.02 -6.56 4.68
C LEU A 70 7.17 -5.69 5.17
N LEU A 71 8.25 -5.65 4.38
CA LEU A 71 9.53 -5.09 4.79
C LEU A 71 9.89 -3.88 3.92
N PRO A 72 10.14 -2.71 4.51
CA PRO A 72 10.53 -1.52 3.75
C PRO A 72 11.96 -1.64 3.24
N CYS A 73 12.18 -1.23 2.00
CA CYS A 73 13.48 -1.28 1.30
C CYS A 73 14.19 0.08 1.33
N TYR A 74 13.53 1.12 0.82
CA TYR A 74 14.08 2.46 0.71
C TYR A 74 12.99 3.53 0.69
N THR A 75 13.39 4.79 0.90
CA THR A 75 12.51 5.95 0.68
C THR A 75 12.86 6.67 -0.62
N GLY A 76 11.82 7.03 -1.37
CA GLY A 76 11.92 7.86 -2.56
C GLY A 76 10.99 9.06 -2.41
N ALA A 77 11.55 10.23 -2.09
CA ALA A 77 10.79 11.45 -1.83
C ALA A 77 9.65 11.22 -0.81
N TYR A 78 8.41 11.20 -1.27
CA TYR A 78 7.18 11.08 -0.47
C TYR A 78 6.63 9.65 -0.41
N ASN A 79 7.42 8.66 -0.86
CA ASN A 79 7.07 7.25 -0.95
C ASN A 79 8.04 6.37 -0.16
N VAL A 80 7.51 5.37 0.55
CA VAL A 80 8.27 4.25 1.12
C VAL A 80 8.00 3.01 0.29
N VAL A 81 9.06 2.36 -0.21
CA VAL A 81 8.96 1.16 -1.03
C VAL A 81 9.10 -0.08 -0.15
N TYR A 82 8.23 -1.06 -0.33
CA TYR A 82 8.21 -2.30 0.44
C TYR A 82 8.36 -3.53 -0.46
N SER A 83 9.13 -4.51 0.01
CA SER A 83 9.06 -5.88 -0.48
C SER A 83 8.10 -6.68 0.39
N VAL A 84 7.37 -7.61 -0.24
CA VAL A 84 6.39 -8.47 0.45
C VAL A 84 6.82 -9.92 0.33
N TYR A 85 6.95 -10.61 1.47
CA TYR A 85 7.25 -12.04 1.51
C TYR A 85 6.12 -12.79 2.20
N VAL A 86 5.87 -14.00 1.72
CA VAL A 86 5.05 -14.99 2.42
C VAL A 86 5.92 -16.19 2.72
N PHE A 87 6.20 -16.40 4.00
CA PHE A 87 6.95 -17.55 4.45
C PHE A 87 5.98 -18.69 4.76
N ASP A 88 6.10 -19.81 4.05
CA ASP A 88 5.41 -21.06 4.36
C ASP A 88 6.39 -22.03 5.02
N LYS A 89 6.13 -22.39 6.29
CA LYS A 89 6.98 -23.33 7.04
C LYS A 89 7.10 -24.71 6.39
N ARG A 90 6.17 -25.09 5.51
CA ARG A 90 6.19 -26.37 4.79
C ARG A 90 7.17 -26.37 3.62
N TYR A 91 7.42 -25.20 3.04
CA TYR A 91 8.28 -25.01 1.86
C TYR A 91 9.25 -23.84 2.07
N PRO A 92 10.12 -23.90 3.11
CA PRO A 92 10.99 -22.79 3.46
C PRO A 92 11.97 -22.42 2.34
N ASP A 93 12.31 -23.36 1.46
CA ASP A 93 13.24 -23.15 0.35
C ASP A 93 12.61 -22.45 -0.86
N GLU A 94 11.28 -22.34 -0.93
CA GLU A 94 10.55 -21.66 -2.00
C GLU A 94 10.31 -20.16 -1.73
N LEU A 95 10.91 -19.63 -0.64
CA LEU A 95 10.76 -18.23 -0.27
C LEU A 95 11.21 -17.30 -1.40
N LYS A 96 10.29 -16.44 -1.84
CA LYS A 96 10.52 -15.39 -2.84
C LYS A 96 9.67 -14.16 -2.54
N ARG A 97 9.98 -13.05 -3.21
CA ARG A 97 9.11 -11.87 -3.20
C ARG A 97 7.77 -12.21 -3.84
N SER A 98 6.71 -11.65 -3.26
CA SER A 98 5.39 -11.67 -3.87
C SER A 98 5.37 -10.74 -5.08
N VAL A 99 4.60 -11.11 -6.10
CA VAL A 99 4.39 -10.32 -7.30
C VAL A 99 2.96 -9.79 -7.32
N PHE A 100 2.81 -8.57 -7.78
CA PHE A 100 1.56 -7.81 -7.81
C PHE A 100 1.33 -7.25 -9.21
N ALA A 101 0.06 -6.99 -9.52
CA ALA A 101 -0.32 -6.25 -10.71
C ALA A 101 -0.11 -4.75 -10.47
N GLY A 102 0.66 -4.09 -11.31
CA GLY A 102 0.75 -2.64 -11.45
C GLY A 102 0.03 -2.15 -12.71
N PHE A 103 -0.27 -0.85 -12.78
CA PHE A 103 -0.88 -0.23 -13.94
C PHE A 103 -0.24 1.14 -14.23
N SER A 104 0.00 1.43 -15.51
CA SER A 104 0.34 2.77 -16.00
C SER A 104 -0.34 3.05 -17.33
N ASP A 105 -0.52 4.33 -17.68
CA ASP A 105 -1.07 4.72 -18.99
C ASP A 105 -0.21 4.23 -20.16
N ASP A 106 1.12 4.10 -19.98
CA ASP A 106 2.07 3.70 -21.04
C ASP A 106 2.12 2.18 -21.27
N LEU A 107 2.09 1.38 -20.20
CA LEU A 107 2.30 -0.08 -20.26
C LEU A 107 1.00 -0.88 -20.10
N GLY A 108 -0.08 -0.23 -19.67
CA GLY A 108 -1.26 -0.94 -19.18
C GLY A 108 -0.92 -1.74 -17.93
N TRP A 109 -1.38 -3.00 -17.86
CA TRP A 109 -1.09 -3.88 -16.73
C TRP A 109 0.29 -4.52 -16.84
N TYR A 110 1.06 -4.48 -15.76
CA TYR A 110 2.39 -5.10 -15.68
C TYR A 110 2.61 -5.78 -14.32
N GLY A 111 3.63 -6.64 -14.24
CA GLY A 111 4.05 -7.28 -12.99
C GLY A 111 5.05 -6.41 -12.25
N LYS A 112 4.90 -6.29 -10.93
CA LYS A 112 5.86 -5.64 -10.02
C LYS A 112 6.02 -6.47 -8.75
N ASP A 113 7.16 -6.37 -8.09
CA ASP A 113 7.49 -7.15 -6.88
C ASP A 113 7.64 -6.29 -5.62
N ASN A 114 7.20 -5.03 -5.71
CA ASN A 114 7.14 -4.08 -4.59
C ASN A 114 5.76 -3.44 -4.45
N LEU A 115 5.48 -2.90 -3.27
CA LEU A 115 4.34 -2.05 -3.00
C LEU A 115 4.82 -0.72 -2.41
N ILE A 116 4.10 0.37 -2.67
CA ILE A 116 4.49 1.71 -2.22
C ILE A 116 3.50 2.21 -1.16
N ASN A 117 4.02 2.71 -0.04
CA ASN A 117 3.23 3.15 1.12
C ASN A 117 2.22 2.07 1.54
N ALA A 118 2.70 0.84 1.66
CA ALA A 118 1.88 -0.32 1.90
C ALA A 118 1.48 -0.46 3.37
N ASP A 119 0.31 -1.03 3.60
CA ASP A 119 -0.19 -1.40 4.92
C ASP A 119 -0.96 -2.73 4.84
N PHE A 120 -1.16 -3.37 5.98
CA PHE A 120 -1.83 -4.66 6.10
C PHE A 120 -2.89 -4.67 7.20
N ASP A 121 -4.12 -5.02 6.83
CA ASP A 121 -5.19 -5.34 7.78
C ASP A 121 -5.22 -6.84 8.08
N PRO A 122 -4.84 -7.28 9.31
CA PRO A 122 -4.86 -8.69 9.69
C PRO A 122 -6.26 -9.27 9.84
N LYS A 123 -7.30 -8.45 10.08
CA LYS A 123 -8.68 -8.92 10.24
C LYS A 123 -9.25 -9.42 8.92
N THR A 124 -9.03 -8.66 7.85
CA THR A 124 -9.49 -9.00 6.49
C THR A 124 -8.43 -9.68 5.64
N LYS A 125 -7.19 -9.78 6.15
CA LYS A 125 -5.98 -10.22 5.45
C LYS A 125 -5.78 -9.44 4.15
N THR A 126 -5.92 -8.13 4.23
CA THR A 126 -5.85 -7.23 3.08
C THR A 126 -4.57 -6.41 3.10
N LEU A 127 -3.78 -6.52 2.04
CA LEU A 127 -2.74 -5.55 1.72
C LEU A 127 -3.35 -4.38 0.94
N SER A 128 -3.05 -3.16 1.35
CA SER A 128 -3.32 -1.95 0.58
C SER A 128 -2.03 -1.21 0.31
N ALA A 129 -1.95 -0.51 -0.81
CA ALA A 129 -0.85 0.38 -1.12
C ALA A 129 -1.39 1.75 -1.57
N PHE A 130 -0.56 2.78 -1.45
CA PHE A 130 -0.87 4.10 -1.99
C PHE A 130 0.34 4.64 -2.72
N GLU A 131 0.39 4.40 -4.02
CA GLU A 131 1.50 4.81 -4.86
C GLU A 131 1.24 6.23 -5.33
N LYS A 132 1.96 7.20 -4.77
CA LYS A 132 1.84 8.59 -5.20
C LYS A 132 2.71 8.82 -6.42
N GLY A 133 2.19 9.50 -7.44
CA GLY A 133 2.98 9.98 -8.59
C GLY A 133 3.73 11.27 -8.31
N ARG A 134 3.27 12.07 -7.33
CA ARG A 134 3.97 13.26 -6.80
C ARG A 134 3.60 13.54 -5.34
N GLY A 135 4.33 14.44 -4.69
CA GLY A 135 4.17 14.73 -3.25
C GLY A 135 2.77 15.12 -2.82
N LEU A 136 2.01 15.77 -3.71
CA LEU A 136 0.62 16.14 -3.48
C LEU A 136 -0.32 14.93 -3.39
N GLY A 137 0.02 13.81 -4.04
CA GLY A 137 -0.81 12.61 -4.08
C GLY A 137 -2.10 12.79 -4.89
N ASP A 138 -2.11 13.68 -5.88
CA ASP A 138 -3.23 13.92 -6.80
C ASP A 138 -3.17 13.04 -8.07
N CYS A 139 -2.22 12.10 -8.13
CA CYS A 139 -2.14 11.03 -9.10
C CYS A 139 -1.40 9.82 -8.55
N GLY A 140 -1.56 8.68 -9.21
CA GLY A 140 -0.93 7.41 -8.89
C GLY A 140 -1.94 6.27 -8.79
N SER A 141 -1.73 5.33 -7.86
CA SER A 141 -2.59 4.15 -7.71
C SER A 141 -2.90 3.78 -6.25
N ILE A 142 -4.07 3.16 -6.06
CA ILE A 142 -4.48 2.57 -4.77
C ILE A 142 -4.92 1.13 -5.04
N PRO A 143 -3.98 0.17 -5.11
CA PRO A 143 -4.33 -1.24 -5.18
C PRO A 143 -4.69 -1.81 -3.81
N LYS A 144 -5.58 -2.79 -3.81
CA LYS A 144 -5.92 -3.62 -2.66
C LYS A 144 -5.86 -5.09 -3.06
N TYR A 145 -5.16 -5.89 -2.25
CA TYR A 145 -5.01 -7.32 -2.44
C TYR A 145 -5.50 -8.05 -1.19
N GLN A 146 -6.27 -9.10 -1.36
CA GLN A 146 -6.68 -9.97 -0.26
C GLN A 146 -5.94 -11.31 -0.34
N TRP A 147 -5.48 -11.81 0.80
CA TRP A 147 -4.90 -13.14 0.87
C TRP A 147 -5.95 -14.21 0.53
N ALA A 148 -5.61 -15.09 -0.42
CA ALA A 148 -6.47 -16.13 -0.95
C ALA A 148 -5.83 -17.51 -0.82
N ASP A 149 -5.39 -17.85 0.39
CA ASP A 149 -4.76 -19.12 0.84
C ASP A 149 -3.38 -19.46 0.24
N TYR A 150 -3.21 -19.24 -1.05
CA TYR A 150 -1.97 -19.54 -1.79
C TYR A 150 -1.31 -18.30 -2.39
N GLY A 151 -2.00 -17.16 -2.42
CA GLY A 151 -1.46 -15.95 -3.02
C GLY A 151 -2.33 -14.72 -2.79
N TRP A 152 -1.83 -13.60 -3.32
CA TRP A 152 -2.50 -12.31 -3.26
C TRP A 152 -3.47 -12.16 -4.42
N ARG A 153 -4.75 -12.02 -4.11
CA ARG A 153 -5.78 -11.70 -5.10
C ARG A 153 -5.97 -10.19 -5.14
N LEU A 154 -5.80 -9.57 -6.31
CA LEU A 154 -6.23 -8.18 -6.52
C LEU A 154 -7.76 -8.11 -6.33
N ILE A 155 -8.23 -7.23 -5.43
CA ILE A 155 -9.67 -7.05 -5.17
C ILE A 155 -10.20 -5.70 -5.65
N GLU A 156 -9.37 -4.67 -5.65
CA GLU A 156 -9.68 -3.35 -6.18
C GLU A 156 -8.39 -2.67 -6.67
N TYR A 157 -8.46 -1.97 -7.79
CA TYR A 157 -7.38 -1.10 -8.25
C TYR A 157 -7.98 0.24 -8.67
N ARG A 158 -7.56 1.31 -8.01
CA ARG A 158 -7.86 2.69 -8.43
C ARG A 158 -6.63 3.32 -9.04
N TYR A 159 -6.84 4.14 -10.07
CA TYR A 159 -5.73 4.77 -10.79
C TYR A 159 -6.12 6.13 -11.32
N TRP A 160 -5.20 7.09 -11.23
CA TRP A 160 -5.31 8.37 -11.93
C TRP A 160 -3.92 8.87 -12.32
N GLY A 161 -3.59 8.92 -13.61
CA GLY A 161 -2.24 9.25 -14.09
C GLY A 161 -1.95 10.73 -14.31
N LYS A 162 -2.95 11.62 -14.35
CA LYS A 162 -2.79 12.97 -14.94
C LYS A 162 -2.01 13.98 -14.10
N CYS A 163 -1.98 13.82 -12.79
CA CYS A 163 -1.28 14.73 -11.85
C CYS A 163 -1.64 16.23 -12.02
N ASP A 164 -2.87 16.53 -12.43
CA ASP A 164 -3.35 17.87 -12.79
C ASP A 164 -4.18 18.54 -11.67
N GLY A 165 -4.24 17.94 -10.48
CA GLY A 165 -5.02 18.41 -9.35
C GLY A 165 -6.54 18.28 -9.50
N THR A 166 -7.05 17.74 -10.62
CA THR A 166 -8.50 17.66 -10.88
C THR A 166 -9.21 16.57 -10.08
N ARG A 167 -8.45 15.59 -9.55
CA ARG A 167 -8.96 14.50 -8.72
C ARG A 167 -8.04 14.23 -7.56
N MET A 168 -8.64 13.99 -6.40
CA MET A 168 -7.95 13.49 -5.22
C MET A 168 -8.16 11.98 -5.08
N PRO A 169 -7.37 11.27 -4.26
CA PRO A 169 -7.41 9.80 -4.19
C PRO A 169 -8.79 9.17 -3.99
N ALA A 170 -9.70 9.86 -3.29
CA ALA A 170 -11.08 9.41 -3.09
C ALA A 170 -11.90 9.34 -4.40
N ASP A 171 -11.58 10.21 -5.37
CA ASP A 171 -12.28 10.38 -6.65
C ASP A 171 -11.61 9.59 -7.79
N TRP A 172 -10.52 8.88 -7.51
CA TRP A 172 -9.84 8.09 -8.52
C TRP A 172 -10.73 6.93 -8.99
N PRO A 173 -10.86 6.74 -10.31
CA PRO A 173 -11.70 5.70 -10.88
C PRO A 173 -11.19 4.32 -10.51
N VAL A 174 -12.13 3.41 -10.26
CA VAL A 174 -11.83 1.99 -10.08
C VAL A 174 -11.67 1.37 -11.47
N ILE A 175 -10.43 1.04 -11.83
CA ILE A 175 -10.11 0.42 -13.12
C ILE A 175 -10.14 -1.10 -13.07
N TYR A 176 -10.13 -1.67 -11.86
CA TYR A 176 -10.36 -3.09 -11.63
C TYR A 176 -11.15 -3.30 -10.33
N ARG A 177 -12.13 -4.20 -10.37
CA ARG A 177 -12.83 -4.70 -9.20
C ARG A 177 -13.07 -6.19 -9.33
N PHE A 178 -12.60 -6.95 -8.34
CA PHE A 178 -12.88 -8.37 -8.27
C PHE A 178 -14.38 -8.59 -8.08
N LYS A 179 -14.95 -9.48 -8.88
CA LYS A 179 -16.31 -9.97 -8.74
C LYS A 179 -16.22 -11.44 -8.35
N LYS A 180 -16.75 -11.79 -7.18
CA LYS A 180 -16.86 -13.19 -6.80
C LYS A 180 -17.74 -13.90 -7.84
N PRO A 181 -17.33 -15.04 -8.40
CA PRO A 181 -18.19 -15.83 -9.26
C PRO A 181 -19.49 -16.16 -8.50
N ARG A 182 -20.64 -16.03 -9.18
CA ARG A 182 -21.89 -16.57 -8.64
C ARG A 182 -21.74 -18.08 -8.57
N GLN A 183 -22.04 -18.65 -7.40
CA GLN A 183 -22.13 -20.10 -7.21
C GLN A 183 -23.45 -20.59 -7.81
#